data_AF-A0A2E0ZA69-F1
#
_entry.id   AF-A0A2E0ZA69-F1
#
_cell.length_a   1.000
_cell.length_b   1.000
_cell.length_c   1.000
_cell.angle_alpha   90.00
_cell.angle_beta   90.00
_cell.angle_gamma   90.00
#
_symmetry.space_group_name_H-M   'P 1'
#
loop_
_entity.id
_entity.type
_entity.pdbx_description
1 polymer ?
#
loop_
_entity_poly.entity_id
_entity_poly.type
_entity_poly.pdbx_seq_one_letter_code
_entity_poly.pdbx_strand_id
1 'polypeptide(L)'
;MENFLAPTVLGNVISGIFAIIVAIIAKRKVDNPGIANKPEKEYRIYWGWIAAGIAGVATFVVASLLVNLLTPGPEINFSNPGEGMSIEVTIIETGSGSFQVTGTSKRIADNSDWNVFVLLHPADPFAEGWWIQPAVTMNTDGQWSGIAWIGDTDNKPEPGDTISLVAIVSELNRAQVPTKINDFSQISPITRSAIVNVVIGTTN
;
A
#
# COMPACT_ATOMS: atom_id res chain seq x y z
N MET A 1 -1.62 -5.18 -10.82
CA MET A 1 -0.97 -4.55 -12.01
C MET A 1 -0.23 -3.27 -11.58
N GLU A 2 0.41 -3.26 -10.40
CA GLU A 2 0.81 -2.01 -9.70
C GLU A 2 2.32 -1.72 -9.68
N ASN A 3 3.16 -2.65 -10.15
CA ASN A 3 4.62 -2.47 -10.12
C ASN A 3 5.18 -1.63 -11.27
N PHE A 4 4.36 -1.15 -12.21
CA PHE A 4 4.85 -0.41 -13.38
C PHE A 4 5.15 1.08 -13.12
N LEU A 5 4.80 1.61 -11.94
CA LEU A 5 4.91 3.04 -11.62
C LEU A 5 5.79 3.34 -10.40
N ALA A 6 6.51 2.36 -9.85
CA ALA A 6 7.51 2.67 -8.84
C ALA A 6 8.56 3.65 -9.45
N PRO A 7 8.96 4.73 -8.76
CA PRO A 7 9.86 5.75 -9.30
C PRO A 7 11.20 5.15 -9.78
N THR A 8 11.63 4.04 -9.20
CA THR A 8 12.77 3.23 -9.64
C THR A 8 12.54 2.53 -10.97
N VAL A 9 11.34 1.99 -11.21
CA VAL A 9 10.98 1.34 -12.49
C VAL A 9 10.88 2.38 -13.60
N LEU A 10 10.28 3.54 -13.32
CA LEU A 10 10.21 4.65 -14.29
C LEU A 10 11.61 5.20 -14.62
N GLY A 11 12.47 5.38 -13.61
CA GLY A 11 13.86 5.78 -13.80
C GLY A 11 14.67 4.77 -14.63
N ASN A 12 14.46 3.47 -14.41
CA ASN A 12 15.12 2.41 -15.17
C ASN A 12 14.62 2.34 -16.63
N VAL A 13 13.34 2.56 -16.88
CA VAL A 13 12.78 2.60 -18.24
C VAL A 13 13.31 3.81 -19.01
N ILE A 14 13.34 4.99 -18.40
CA ILE A 14 13.87 6.22 -19.02
C ILE A 14 15.37 6.07 -19.30
N SER A 15 16.14 5.53 -18.35
CA SER A 15 17.57 5.25 -18.50
C SER A 15 17.84 4.23 -19.61
N GLY A 16 17.03 3.17 -19.69
CA GLY A 16 17.14 2.13 -20.73
C GLY A 16 16.86 2.68 -22.13
N ILE A 17 15.81 3.48 -22.30
CA ILE A 17 15.50 4.13 -23.59
C ILE A 17 16.63 5.07 -24.00
N PHE A 18 17.15 5.87 -23.07
CA PHE A 18 18.26 6.79 -23.34
C PHE A 18 19.53 6.04 -23.74
N ALA A 19 19.87 4.97 -23.04
CA ALA A 19 21.02 4.13 -23.36
C ALA A 19 20.90 3.47 -24.75
N ILE A 20 19.71 3.00 -25.13
CA ILE A 20 19.45 2.45 -26.47
C ILE A 20 19.62 3.52 -27.54
N ILE A 21 19.09 4.73 -27.33
CA ILE A 21 19.24 5.84 -28.27
C ILE A 21 20.71 6.23 -28.43
N VAL A 22 21.46 6.37 -27.33
CA VAL A 22 22.90 6.68 -27.35
C VAL A 22 23.69 5.56 -28.04
N ALA A 23 23.37 4.29 -27.77
CA ALA A 23 24.03 3.16 -28.41
C ALA A 23 23.76 3.10 -29.92
N ILE A 24 22.54 3.40 -30.36
CA ILE A 24 22.20 3.49 -31.78
C ILE A 24 22.95 4.64 -32.46
N ILE A 25 23.04 5.81 -31.82
CA ILE A 25 23.80 6.96 -32.34
C ILE A 25 25.30 6.65 -32.42
N ALA A 26 25.86 6.05 -31.36
CA ALA A 26 27.28 5.69 -31.29
C ALA A 26 27.64 4.64 -32.34
N LYS A 27 26.85 3.57 -32.46
CA LYS A 27 27.07 2.50 -33.44
C LYS A 27 27.00 3.02 -34.87
N ARG A 28 26.03 3.90 -35.18
CA ARG A 28 25.87 4.47 -36.53
C ARG A 28 27.02 5.40 -36.93
N LYS A 29 27.67 6.06 -35.97
CA LYS A 29 28.85 6.92 -36.19
C LYS A 29 30.11 6.08 -36.48
N VAL A 30 30.23 4.90 -35.87
CA VAL A 30 31.33 3.96 -36.09
C VAL A 30 31.18 3.25 -37.43
N ASP A 31 29.98 2.79 -37.77
CA ASP A 31 29.73 1.98 -38.98
C ASP A 31 29.73 2.80 -40.27
N ASN A 32 29.63 4.15 -40.20
CA ASN A 32 29.52 4.98 -41.41
C ASN A 32 30.11 6.39 -41.23
N PRO A 33 31.46 6.53 -41.28
CA PRO A 33 32.16 7.79 -41.00
C PRO A 33 31.90 8.90 -42.05
N GLY A 34 31.34 8.56 -43.23
CA GLY A 34 31.04 9.51 -44.31
C GLY A 34 29.77 10.36 -44.10
N ILE A 35 29.02 10.17 -43.01
CA ILE A 35 27.78 10.91 -42.72
C ILE A 35 28.01 12.41 -42.44
N ALA A 36 29.26 12.84 -42.23
CA ALA A 36 29.60 14.24 -41.96
C ALA A 36 29.17 15.23 -43.07
N ASN A 37 28.90 14.76 -44.30
CA ASN A 37 28.56 15.61 -45.45
C ASN A 37 27.15 15.38 -46.03
N LYS A 38 26.25 14.70 -45.32
CA LYS A 38 24.86 14.51 -45.82
C LYS A 38 24.03 15.80 -45.71
N PRO A 39 23.15 16.09 -46.69
CA PRO A 39 22.39 17.33 -46.75
C PRO A 39 21.48 17.47 -45.52
N GLU A 40 21.55 18.65 -44.91
CA GLU A 40 20.89 19.11 -43.68
C GLU A 40 19.39 18.74 -43.55
N LYS A 41 18.70 18.51 -44.67
CA LYS A 41 17.28 18.11 -44.73
C LYS A 41 16.98 16.73 -44.14
N GLU A 42 17.85 15.73 -44.33
CA GLU A 42 17.59 14.37 -43.78
C GLU A 42 17.72 14.36 -42.25
N TYR A 43 18.61 15.19 -41.69
CA TYR A 43 18.82 15.31 -40.26
C TYR A 43 17.62 15.93 -39.54
N ARG A 44 16.93 16.89 -40.17
CA ARG A 44 15.74 17.54 -39.60
C ARG A 44 14.57 16.58 -39.38
N ILE A 45 14.35 15.64 -40.29
CA ILE A 45 13.26 14.65 -40.17
C ILE A 45 13.55 13.71 -38.99
N TYR A 46 14.79 13.23 -38.87
CA TYR A 46 15.20 12.33 -37.79
C TYR A 46 15.08 12.99 -36.41
N TRP A 47 15.56 14.23 -36.25
CA TRP A 47 15.39 15.00 -35.01
C TRP A 47 13.92 15.32 -34.72
N GLY A 48 13.10 15.53 -35.75
CA GLY A 48 11.65 15.71 -35.60
C GLY A 48 10.98 14.50 -34.94
N TRP A 49 11.33 13.28 -35.37
CA TRP A 49 10.80 12.04 -34.75
C TRP A 49 11.31 11.83 -33.32
N ILE A 50 12.57 12.16 -33.03
CA ILE A 50 13.10 12.10 -31.67
C ILE A 50 12.38 13.10 -30.77
N ALA A 51 12.22 14.35 -31.22
CA ALA A 51 11.52 15.38 -30.45
C ALA A 51 10.06 15.02 -30.21
N ALA A 52 9.37 14.48 -31.21
CA ALA A 52 8.00 13.98 -31.08
C ALA A 52 7.91 12.80 -30.09
N GLY A 53 8.87 11.87 -30.12
CA GLY A 53 8.94 10.76 -29.18
C GLY A 53 9.15 11.22 -27.74
N ILE A 54 10.08 12.15 -27.50
CA ILE A 54 10.32 12.75 -26.19
C ILE A 54 9.08 13.48 -25.69
N ALA A 55 8.45 14.30 -26.55
CA ALA A 55 7.23 15.02 -26.21
C ALA A 55 6.10 14.05 -25.83
N GLY A 56 5.92 12.96 -26.59
CA GLY A 56 4.92 11.93 -26.29
C GLY A 56 5.13 11.26 -24.92
N VAL A 57 6.37 10.88 -24.58
CA VAL A 57 6.70 10.32 -23.26
C VAL A 57 6.44 11.35 -22.15
N ALA A 58 6.85 12.60 -22.35
CA ALA A 58 6.64 13.65 -21.37
C ALA A 58 5.14 13.91 -21.12
N THR A 59 4.33 13.99 -22.18
CA THR A 59 2.87 14.14 -22.06
C THR A 59 2.25 12.97 -21.33
N PHE A 60 2.65 11.73 -21.64
CA PHE A 60 2.13 10.54 -20.96
C PHE A 60 2.46 10.57 -19.46
N VAL A 61 3.71 10.88 -19.09
CA VAL A 61 4.14 10.98 -17.69
C VAL A 61 3.36 12.07 -16.95
N VAL A 62 3.22 13.26 -17.55
CA VAL A 62 2.47 14.38 -16.95
C VAL A 62 1.00 14.01 -16.80
N ALA A 63 0.38 13.39 -17.81
CA ALA A 63 -1.01 12.96 -17.75
C ALA A 63 -1.23 11.89 -16.67
N SER A 64 -0.36 10.88 -16.57
CA SER A 64 -0.43 9.86 -15.52
C SER A 64 -0.27 10.46 -14.13
N LEU A 65 0.64 11.41 -13.95
CA LEU A 65 0.85 12.10 -12.69
C LEU A 65 -0.38 12.96 -12.32
N LEU A 66 -0.97 13.65 -13.29
CA LEU A 66 -2.21 14.41 -13.10
C LEU A 66 -3.38 13.50 -12.73
N VAL A 67 -3.52 12.34 -13.38
CA VAL A 67 -4.57 11.36 -13.00
C VAL A 67 -4.37 10.92 -11.56
N ASN A 68 -3.17 10.48 -11.16
CA ASN A 68 -2.91 10.05 -9.79
C ASN A 68 -3.14 11.17 -8.76
N LEU A 69 -2.82 12.41 -9.10
CA LEU A 69 -3.04 13.57 -8.24
C LEU A 69 -4.54 13.90 -8.10
N LEU A 70 -5.31 13.74 -9.18
CA LEU A 70 -6.73 14.06 -9.22
C LEU A 70 -7.64 12.91 -8.75
N THR A 71 -7.15 11.67 -8.76
CA THR A 71 -7.90 10.48 -8.32
C THR A 71 -7.10 9.68 -7.28
N PRO A 72 -6.87 10.23 -6.07
CA PRO A 72 -6.08 9.56 -5.03
C PRO A 72 -6.64 8.17 -4.71
N GLY A 73 -5.77 7.17 -4.51
CA GLY A 73 -6.19 5.80 -4.22
C GLY A 73 -7.02 5.65 -2.93
N PRO A 74 -7.54 4.44 -2.66
CA PRO A 74 -8.25 4.19 -1.41
C PRO A 74 -7.33 4.35 -0.21
N GLU A 75 -7.83 4.99 0.84
CA GLU A 75 -7.08 5.27 2.08
C GLU A 75 -7.85 4.74 3.28
N ILE A 76 -7.14 4.12 4.23
CA ILE A 76 -7.72 3.68 5.50
C ILE A 76 -6.80 4.09 6.65
N ASN A 77 -7.38 4.60 7.74
CA ASN A 77 -6.64 5.08 8.91
C ASN A 77 -7.38 4.73 10.19
N PHE A 78 -6.63 4.46 11.27
CA PHE A 78 -7.19 4.43 12.62
C PHE A 78 -7.51 5.85 13.11
N SER A 79 -8.57 5.96 13.90
CA SER A 79 -8.90 7.14 14.67
C SER A 79 -8.82 6.85 16.17
N ASN A 80 -9.14 5.63 16.57
CA ASN A 80 -8.89 5.13 17.92
C ASN A 80 -8.67 3.61 17.89
N PRO A 81 -7.65 3.07 18.56
CA PRO A 81 -6.58 3.78 19.25
C PRO A 81 -5.59 4.44 18.27
N GLY A 82 -4.85 5.44 18.77
CA GLY A 82 -3.75 6.11 18.06
C GLY A 82 -2.37 5.59 18.53
N GLU A 83 -1.31 6.03 17.84
CA GLU A 83 0.06 5.60 18.14
C GLU A 83 0.46 5.95 19.58
N GLY A 84 0.99 4.96 20.30
CA GLY A 84 1.44 5.08 21.69
C GLY A 84 0.32 5.22 22.72
N MET A 85 -0.94 5.05 22.34
CA MET A 85 -2.05 5.17 23.27
C MET A 85 -2.15 3.97 24.21
N SER A 86 -2.60 4.26 25.42
CA SER A 86 -2.99 3.26 26.41
C SER A 86 -4.45 2.87 26.17
N ILE A 87 -4.71 1.57 26.01
CA ILE A 87 -6.05 1.03 25.75
C ILE A 87 -6.59 0.29 26.97
N GLU A 88 -7.91 0.34 27.12
CA GLU A 88 -8.64 -0.49 28.06
C GLU A 88 -9.07 -1.78 27.37
N VAL A 89 -8.81 -2.91 28.02
CA VAL A 89 -9.16 -4.25 27.50
C VAL A 89 -10.16 -4.88 28.45
N THR A 90 -11.31 -5.30 27.93
CA THR A 90 -12.32 -6.05 28.68
C THR A 90 -12.04 -7.54 28.57
N ILE A 91 -11.75 -8.19 29.69
CA ILE A 91 -11.47 -9.62 29.77
C ILE A 91 -12.80 -10.39 29.86
N ILE A 92 -12.98 -11.38 29.00
CA ILE A 92 -14.12 -12.31 29.10
C ILE A 92 -13.72 -13.60 29.82
N GLU A 93 -14.71 -14.40 30.25
CA GLU A 93 -14.49 -15.61 31.04
C GLU A 93 -13.50 -16.61 30.43
N THR A 94 -13.35 -16.59 29.10
CA THR A 94 -12.41 -17.45 28.36
C THR A 94 -10.95 -16.97 28.43
N GLY A 95 -10.64 -15.90 29.17
CA GLY A 95 -9.28 -15.33 29.28
C GLY A 95 -8.88 -14.38 28.15
N SER A 96 -9.64 -14.37 27.05
CA SER A 96 -9.44 -13.39 25.98
C SER A 96 -9.87 -11.99 26.40
N GLY A 97 -9.13 -10.99 25.94
CA GLY A 97 -9.46 -9.58 26.05
C GLY A 97 -10.04 -9.02 24.76
N SER A 98 -10.94 -8.04 24.88
CA SER A 98 -11.49 -7.30 23.75
C SER A 98 -11.39 -5.79 23.96
N PHE A 99 -11.24 -5.05 22.86
CA PHE A 99 -11.28 -3.59 22.88
C PHE A 99 -11.83 -3.04 21.56
N GLN A 100 -12.37 -1.83 21.61
CA GLN A 100 -12.96 -1.19 20.45
C GLN A 100 -11.89 -0.51 19.59
N VAL A 101 -12.02 -0.68 18.28
CA VAL A 101 -11.21 0.01 17.28
C VAL A 101 -12.13 0.80 16.34
N THR A 102 -11.72 2.00 15.97
CA THR A 102 -12.43 2.87 15.04
C THR A 102 -11.45 3.56 14.11
N GLY A 103 -11.97 4.00 12.97
CA GLY A 103 -11.18 4.74 12.02
C GLY A 103 -11.98 5.40 10.92
N THR A 104 -11.24 5.93 9.96
CA THR A 104 -11.77 6.59 8.77
C THR A 104 -11.23 5.91 7.51
N SER A 105 -11.99 6.04 6.44
CA SER A 105 -11.68 5.52 5.13
C SER A 105 -12.07 6.53 4.06
N LYS A 106 -11.38 6.49 2.92
CA LYS A 106 -11.75 7.25 1.72
C LYS A 106 -11.81 6.32 0.54
N ARG A 107 -12.86 6.45 -0.27
CA ARG A 107 -13.11 5.67 -1.50
C ARG A 107 -13.19 4.15 -1.27
N ILE A 108 -13.50 3.72 -0.04
CA ILE A 108 -13.67 2.31 0.31
C ILE A 108 -15.15 1.97 0.52
N ALA A 109 -15.88 2.81 1.27
CA ALA A 109 -17.31 2.61 1.55
C ALA A 109 -18.20 2.59 0.28
N ASP A 110 -17.72 3.16 -0.82
CA ASP A 110 -18.42 3.16 -2.11
C ASP A 110 -18.33 1.82 -2.85
N ASN A 111 -17.49 0.89 -2.38
CA ASN A 111 -17.26 -0.40 -3.02
C ASN A 111 -17.72 -1.56 -2.11
N SER A 112 -18.79 -2.25 -2.53
CA SER A 112 -19.37 -3.38 -1.79
C SER A 112 -18.52 -4.65 -1.82
N ASP A 113 -17.58 -4.76 -2.76
CA ASP A 113 -16.72 -5.94 -2.91
C ASP A 113 -15.50 -5.86 -1.97
N TRP A 114 -15.29 -4.70 -1.34
CA TRP A 114 -14.13 -4.46 -0.48
C TRP A 114 -14.50 -4.65 0.99
N ASN A 115 -13.70 -5.48 1.65
CA ASN A 115 -13.83 -5.78 3.06
C ASN A 115 -12.68 -5.15 3.83
N VAL A 116 -12.99 -4.62 5.00
CA VAL A 116 -12.00 -4.07 5.92
C VAL A 116 -11.74 -5.06 7.05
N PHE A 117 -10.46 -5.33 7.27
CA PHE A 117 -9.99 -6.18 8.35
C PHE A 117 -9.01 -5.42 9.23
N VAL A 118 -9.08 -5.70 10.52
CA VAL A 118 -8.06 -5.27 11.48
C VAL A 118 -7.16 -6.46 11.77
N LEU A 119 -5.87 -6.22 11.72
CA LEU A 119 -4.84 -7.20 12.03
C LEU A 119 -4.15 -6.78 13.31
N LEU A 120 -3.93 -7.76 14.18
CA LEU A 120 -3.32 -7.58 15.49
C LEU A 120 -2.04 -8.41 15.57
N HIS A 121 -0.98 -7.83 16.12
CA HIS A 121 0.28 -8.50 16.39
C HIS A 121 0.73 -8.19 17.82
N PRO A 122 0.87 -9.20 18.71
CA PRO A 122 1.48 -9.01 20.03
C PRO A 122 2.96 -8.70 19.86
N ALA A 123 3.36 -7.47 20.20
CA ALA A 123 4.72 -7.00 20.08
C ALA A 123 5.54 -7.30 21.34
N ASP A 124 4.91 -7.16 22.52
CA ASP A 124 5.47 -7.53 23.82
C ASP A 124 4.37 -8.00 24.77
N PRO A 125 4.35 -9.27 25.23
CA PRO A 125 5.26 -10.34 24.82
C PRO A 125 5.11 -10.67 23.33
N PHE A 126 6.24 -10.91 22.66
CA PHE A 126 6.25 -11.15 21.22
C PHE A 126 5.57 -12.47 20.85
N ALA A 127 4.65 -12.43 19.89
CA ALA A 127 4.10 -13.61 19.26
C ALA A 127 4.15 -13.47 17.73
N GLU A 128 4.71 -14.48 17.05
CA GLU A 128 4.90 -14.43 15.60
C GLU A 128 3.57 -14.36 14.84
N GLY A 129 3.48 -13.50 13.84
CA GLY A 129 2.36 -13.40 12.91
C GLY A 129 1.34 -12.31 13.26
N TRP A 130 0.33 -12.19 12.41
CA TRP A 130 -0.76 -11.23 12.50
C TRP A 130 -2.10 -11.97 12.55
N TRP A 131 -2.87 -11.71 13.59
CA TRP A 131 -4.19 -12.27 13.80
C TRP A 131 -5.24 -11.38 13.16
N ILE A 132 -5.99 -11.96 12.24
CA ILE A 132 -7.04 -11.25 11.50
C ILE A 132 -8.31 -11.28 12.33
N GLN A 133 -8.68 -10.09 12.80
CA GLN A 133 -9.87 -9.85 13.59
C GLN A 133 -11.15 -10.04 12.76
N PRO A 134 -12.31 -10.17 13.41
CA PRO A 134 -13.59 -10.10 12.72
C PRO A 134 -13.68 -8.86 11.82
N ALA A 135 -14.44 -8.99 10.72
CA ALA A 135 -14.64 -7.86 9.80
C ALA A 135 -15.27 -6.68 10.55
N VAL A 136 -14.83 -5.47 10.21
CA VAL A 136 -15.37 -4.24 10.83
C VAL A 136 -16.63 -3.80 10.12
N THR A 137 -17.46 -3.03 10.82
CA THR A 137 -18.62 -2.37 10.23
C THR A 137 -18.18 -1.06 9.59
N MET A 138 -18.45 -0.89 8.30
CA MET A 138 -18.21 0.33 7.54
C MET A 138 -19.50 1.13 7.41
N ASN A 139 -19.44 2.43 7.72
CA ASN A 139 -20.52 3.38 7.53
C ASN A 139 -20.40 4.07 6.17
N THR A 140 -21.52 4.59 5.66
CA THR A 140 -21.57 5.27 4.35
C THR A 140 -20.79 6.60 4.32
N ASP A 141 -20.47 7.17 5.47
CA ASP A 141 -19.65 8.38 5.60
C ASP A 141 -18.14 8.08 5.64
N GLY A 142 -17.75 6.82 5.46
CA GLY A 142 -16.36 6.36 5.49
C GLY A 142 -15.82 6.11 6.89
N GLN A 143 -16.61 6.27 7.95
CA GLN A 143 -16.22 5.83 9.29
C GLN A 143 -16.33 4.31 9.40
N TRP A 144 -15.45 3.69 10.17
CA TRP A 144 -15.55 2.26 10.47
C TRP A 144 -15.29 1.98 11.94
N SER A 145 -15.86 0.88 12.42
CA SER A 145 -15.69 0.43 13.80
C SER A 145 -15.73 -1.09 13.90
N GLY A 146 -14.95 -1.63 14.84
CA GLY A 146 -14.89 -3.06 15.10
C GLY A 146 -14.42 -3.37 16.52
N ILE A 147 -14.34 -4.66 16.81
CA ILE A 147 -13.81 -5.19 18.07
C ILE A 147 -12.59 -6.01 17.73
N ALA A 148 -11.46 -5.67 18.35
CA ALA A 148 -10.24 -6.45 18.30
C ALA A 148 -10.15 -7.33 19.55
N TRP A 149 -9.70 -8.56 19.35
CA TRP A 149 -9.52 -9.58 20.36
C TRP A 149 -8.04 -9.92 20.51
N ILE A 150 -7.60 -10.07 21.76
CA ILE A 150 -6.25 -10.46 22.14
C ILE A 150 -6.27 -11.51 23.24
N GLY A 151 -5.29 -12.41 23.23
CA GLY A 151 -5.10 -13.42 24.25
C GLY A 151 -6.09 -14.59 24.18
N ASP A 152 -5.80 -15.60 24.99
CA ASP A 152 -6.58 -16.83 25.12
C ASP A 152 -6.59 -17.29 26.59
N THR A 153 -7.06 -18.51 26.83
CA THR A 153 -7.11 -19.10 28.18
C THR A 153 -5.74 -19.22 28.84
N ASP A 154 -4.69 -19.41 28.03
CA ASP A 154 -3.34 -19.71 28.49
C ASP A 154 -2.45 -18.45 28.46
N ASN A 155 -2.81 -17.45 27.68
CA ASN A 155 -2.09 -16.20 27.47
C ASN A 155 -3.06 -15.03 27.62
N LYS A 156 -3.34 -14.66 28.87
CA LYS A 156 -4.21 -13.52 29.17
C LYS A 156 -3.48 -12.21 28.88
N PRO A 157 -4.16 -11.20 28.32
CA PRO A 157 -3.58 -9.88 28.14
C PRO A 157 -3.37 -9.21 29.50
N GLU A 158 -2.20 -8.65 29.73
CA GLU A 158 -1.81 -7.98 30.97
C GLU A 158 -1.53 -6.48 30.76
N PRO A 159 -1.78 -5.63 31.77
CA PRO A 159 -1.34 -4.24 31.72
C PRO A 159 0.18 -4.12 31.49
N GLY A 160 0.57 -3.34 30.48
CA GLY A 160 1.95 -3.19 30.01
C GLY A 160 2.22 -3.90 28.69
N ASP A 161 1.40 -4.88 28.29
CA ASP A 161 1.56 -5.55 27.00
C ASP A 161 1.45 -4.55 25.84
N THR A 162 2.31 -4.71 24.85
CA THR A 162 2.33 -3.89 23.64
C THR A 162 1.77 -4.66 22.45
N ILE A 163 0.90 -4.00 21.70
CA ILE A 163 0.18 -4.56 20.56
C ILE A 163 0.36 -3.65 19.35
N SER A 164 0.68 -4.23 18.21
CA SER A 164 0.66 -3.54 16.92
C SER A 164 -0.63 -3.83 16.16
N LEU A 165 -1.25 -2.80 15.61
CA LEU A 165 -2.50 -2.85 14.86
C LEU A 165 -2.30 -2.33 13.45
N VAL A 166 -2.94 -2.97 12.47
CA VAL A 166 -3.01 -2.45 11.10
C VAL A 166 -4.39 -2.72 10.52
N ALA A 167 -4.99 -1.71 9.90
CA ALA A 167 -6.23 -1.85 9.17
C ALA A 167 -5.90 -2.05 7.69
N ILE A 168 -6.58 -2.99 7.04
CA ILE A 168 -6.34 -3.33 5.63
C ILE A 168 -7.66 -3.42 4.89
N VAL A 169 -7.59 -3.27 3.57
CA VAL A 169 -8.70 -3.49 2.66
C VAL A 169 -8.35 -4.62 1.72
N SER A 170 -9.27 -5.58 1.53
CA SER A 170 -9.10 -6.70 0.61
C SER A 170 -10.42 -7.05 -0.06
N GLU A 171 -10.36 -7.64 -1.26
CA GLU A 171 -11.53 -8.19 -1.97
C GLU A 171 -11.98 -9.53 -1.38
N LEU A 172 -11.18 -10.11 -0.48
CA LEU A 172 -11.50 -11.37 0.16
C LEU A 172 -12.64 -11.20 1.17
N ASN A 173 -13.59 -12.12 1.13
CA ASN A 173 -14.62 -12.24 2.17
C ASN A 173 -14.04 -12.93 3.41
N ARG A 174 -14.67 -12.72 4.58
CA ARG A 174 -14.18 -13.29 5.85
C ARG A 174 -13.93 -14.81 5.79
N ALA A 175 -14.77 -15.56 5.10
CA ALA A 175 -14.64 -17.02 4.96
C ALA A 175 -13.39 -17.47 4.18
N GLN A 176 -12.78 -16.58 3.39
CA GLN A 176 -11.61 -16.87 2.56
C GLN A 176 -10.30 -16.46 3.24
N VAL A 177 -10.38 -15.69 4.33
CA VAL A 177 -9.24 -15.11 5.00
C VAL A 177 -8.81 -16.00 6.17
N PRO A 178 -7.54 -16.43 6.25
CA PRO A 178 -7.06 -17.23 7.36
C PRO A 178 -7.11 -16.44 8.68
N THR A 179 -7.24 -17.13 9.81
CA THR A 179 -7.25 -16.48 11.13
C THR A 179 -5.92 -15.81 11.47
N LYS A 180 -4.81 -16.34 10.95
CA LYS A 180 -3.46 -15.87 11.18
C LYS A 180 -2.69 -15.84 9.86
N ILE A 181 -1.92 -14.78 9.64
CA ILE A 181 -0.98 -14.64 8.52
C ILE A 181 0.40 -14.30 9.05
N ASN A 182 1.43 -14.65 8.30
CA ASN A 182 2.80 -14.23 8.60
C ASN A 182 3.23 -13.03 7.75
N ASP A 183 2.59 -12.85 6.58
CA ASP A 183 2.92 -11.79 5.62
C ASP A 183 1.63 -11.24 4.97
N PHE A 184 1.55 -9.92 4.80
CA PHE A 184 0.38 -9.27 4.19
C PHE A 184 0.13 -9.71 2.74
N SER A 185 1.15 -10.16 2.01
CA SER A 185 1.00 -10.69 0.64
C SER A 185 0.05 -11.88 0.56
N GLN A 186 -0.13 -12.64 1.65
CA GLN A 186 -1.04 -13.79 1.72
C GLN A 186 -2.51 -13.41 1.49
N ILE A 187 -2.85 -12.13 1.66
CA ILE A 187 -4.21 -11.59 1.49
C ILE A 187 -4.27 -10.43 0.50
N SER A 188 -3.14 -10.11 -0.15
CA SER A 188 -3.01 -9.12 -1.23
C SER A 188 -3.83 -7.84 -0.99
N PRO A 189 -3.51 -7.05 0.05
CA PRO A 189 -4.30 -5.89 0.41
C PRO A 189 -4.28 -4.84 -0.69
N ILE A 190 -5.43 -4.22 -0.95
CA ILE A 190 -5.58 -3.09 -1.86
C ILE A 190 -4.92 -1.84 -1.26
N THR A 191 -5.14 -1.63 0.04
CA THR A 191 -4.53 -0.54 0.81
C THR A 191 -4.42 -0.94 2.27
N ARG A 192 -3.59 -0.22 3.02
CA ARG A 192 -3.36 -0.42 4.46
C ARG A 192 -3.14 0.89 5.17
N SER A 193 -3.49 0.92 6.45
CA SER A 193 -3.14 2.01 7.35
C SER A 193 -1.65 1.96 7.72
N ALA A 194 -1.18 3.01 8.40
CA ALA A 194 0.01 2.90 9.22
C ALA A 194 -0.19 1.82 10.31
N ILE A 195 0.91 1.20 10.74
CA ILE A 195 0.90 0.35 11.92
C ILE A 195 0.78 1.27 13.13
N VAL A 196 -0.14 0.93 14.02
CA VAL A 196 -0.38 1.65 15.28
C VAL A 196 0.04 0.76 16.44
N ASN A 197 1.01 1.20 17.23
CA ASN A 197 1.42 0.50 18.45
C ASN A 197 0.65 1.06 19.64
N VAL A 198 0.11 0.18 20.47
CA VAL A 198 -0.67 0.54 21.66
C VAL A 198 -0.20 -0.29 22.84
N VAL A 199 -0.45 0.23 24.04
CA VAL A 199 -0.12 -0.46 25.29
C VAL A 199 -1.41 -0.77 26.03
N ILE A 200 -1.54 -1.97 26.59
CA ILE A 200 -2.66 -2.29 27.49
C ILE A 200 -2.45 -1.50 28.78
N GLY A 201 -3.35 -0.55 29.04
CA GLY A 201 -3.30 0.27 30.26
C GLY A 201 -3.97 -0.40 31.43
N THR A 202 -5.19 -0.87 31.21
CA THR A 202 -6.06 -1.45 32.23
C THR A 202 -6.83 -2.61 31.65
N THR A 203 -7.06 -3.62 32.48
CA THR A 203 -7.88 -4.78 32.18
C THR A 203 -9.10 -4.78 33.11
N ASN A 204 -10.30 -4.83 32.55
CA ASN A 204 -11.58 -4.81 33.28
C ASN A 204 -12.34 -6.13 33.12
#